data_AF-A0A314KIY2-F1
#
_entry.id   AF-A0A314KIY2-F1
#
_cell.length_a   1.000
_cell.length_b   1.000
_cell.length_c   1.000
_cell.angle_alpha   90.00
_cell.angle_beta   90.00
_cell.angle_gamma   90.00
#
_symmetry.space_group_name_H-M   'P 1'
#
loop_
_entity.id
_entity.type
_entity.pdbx_description
1 polymer ?
#
loop_
_entity_poly.entity_id
_entity_poly.type
_entity_poly.pdbx_seq_one_letter_code
_entity_poly.pdbx_strand_id
1 'polypeptide(L)'
;MADDMETLGILDEIQALVSDKLQVVSYKWLSRNFLVSSDSAKRLLQEFVEKHGEGLEVVYSLAGWLKTSPSTYHIRLVSTPNLAGWMSFLNVTL
;
A
#
# COMPACT_ATOMS: atom_id res chain seq x y z
N MET A 1 -13.20 12.57 -16.03
CA MET A 1 -12.55 12.46 -17.36
C MET A 1 -11.12 13.02 -17.37
N ALA A 2 -10.80 14.12 -16.67
CA ALA A 2 -9.40 14.58 -16.53
C ALA A 2 -8.62 13.79 -15.45
N ASP A 3 -9.28 13.41 -14.35
CA ASP A 3 -8.67 12.73 -13.20
C ASP A 3 -8.10 11.34 -13.55
N ASP A 4 -8.82 10.56 -14.38
CA ASP A 4 -8.42 9.19 -14.76
C ASP A 4 -7.17 9.13 -15.65
N MET A 5 -6.91 10.18 -16.43
CA MET A 5 -5.79 10.22 -17.37
C MET A 5 -4.48 10.59 -16.68
N GLU A 6 -4.55 11.42 -15.62
CA GLU A 6 -3.42 11.73 -14.76
C GLU A 6 -3.03 10.53 -13.89
N THR A 7 -4.00 9.78 -13.35
CA THR A 7 -3.71 8.54 -12.59
C THR A 7 -3.11 7.44 -13.46
N LEU A 8 -3.54 7.28 -14.71
CA LEU A 8 -2.93 6.33 -15.65
C LEU A 8 -1.44 6.62 -15.87
N GLY A 9 -1.06 7.89 -16.07
CA GLY A 9 0.35 8.26 -16.23
C GLY A 9 1.19 7.98 -14.97
N ILE A 10 0.61 8.09 -13.77
CA ILE A 10 1.31 7.76 -12.52
C ILE A 10 1.54 6.26 -12.38
N LEU A 11 0.60 5.41 -12.83
CA LEU A 11 0.77 3.95 -12.78
C LEU A 11 1.93 3.47 -13.65
N ASP A 12 2.07 4.02 -14.86
CA ASP A 12 3.18 3.69 -15.76
C ASP A 12 4.53 4.09 -15.16
N GLU A 13 4.60 5.25 -14.51
CA GLU A 13 5.79 5.69 -13.78
C GLU A 13 6.11 4.80 -12.57
N ILE A 14 5.10 4.35 -11.82
CA ILE A 14 5.29 3.37 -10.73
C ILE A 14 5.89 2.07 -11.30
N GLN A 15 5.40 1.60 -12.44
CA GLN A 15 5.94 0.42 -13.11
C GLN A 15 7.42 0.60 -13.44
N ALA A 16 7.80 1.72 -14.07
CA ALA A 16 9.21 1.98 -14.41
C ALA A 16 10.10 2.06 -13.15
N LEU A 17 9.61 2.64 -12.06
CA LEU A 17 10.35 2.71 -10.80
C LEU A 17 10.57 1.34 -10.16
N VAL A 18 9.53 0.49 -10.15
CA VAL A 18 9.57 -0.80 -9.44
C VAL A 18 10.21 -1.89 -10.29
N SER A 19 9.88 -1.96 -11.59
CA SER A 19 10.34 -3.01 -12.49
C SER A 19 11.69 -2.70 -13.13
N ASP A 20 11.89 -1.47 -13.63
CA ASP A 20 13.13 -1.13 -14.36
C ASP A 20 14.24 -0.70 -13.40
N LYS A 21 13.89 0.11 -12.39
CA LYS A 21 14.85 0.66 -11.43
C LYS A 21 14.96 -0.15 -10.13
N LEU A 22 14.12 -1.16 -9.94
CA LEU A 22 14.09 -2.01 -8.72
C LEU A 22 13.99 -1.18 -7.43
N GLN A 23 13.28 -0.05 -7.49
CA GLN A 23 13.17 0.88 -6.37
C GLN A 23 12.03 0.47 -5.44
N VAL A 24 12.28 0.53 -4.13
CA VAL A 24 11.24 0.41 -3.12
C VAL A 24 10.40 1.69 -3.10
N VAL A 25 9.11 1.57 -3.39
CA VAL A 25 8.16 2.69 -3.42
C VAL A 25 7.19 2.59 -2.24
N SER A 26 7.04 3.68 -1.48
CA SER A 26 6.06 3.79 -0.40
C SER A 26 5.01 4.86 -0.71
N TYR A 27 3.81 4.75 -0.12
CA TYR A 27 2.74 5.74 -0.35
C TYR A 27 3.16 7.17 0.04
N LYS A 28 4.01 7.35 1.06
CA LYS A 28 4.56 8.66 1.45
C LYS A 28 5.53 9.21 0.40
N TRP A 29 6.36 8.35 -0.18
CA TRP A 29 7.27 8.76 -1.25
C TRP A 29 6.45 9.17 -2.47
N LEU A 30 5.47 8.36 -2.87
CA LEU A 30 4.61 8.64 -4.02
C LEU A 30 3.83 9.96 -3.86
N SER A 31 3.21 10.16 -2.70
CA SER A 31 2.48 11.40 -2.37
C SER A 31 3.34 12.66 -2.51
N ARG A 32 4.63 12.60 -2.13
CA ARG A 32 5.54 13.74 -2.23
C ARG A 32 6.05 14.00 -3.63
N ASN A 33 6.31 12.95 -4.41
CA ASN A 33 6.88 13.08 -5.75
C ASN A 33 5.83 13.46 -6.81
N PHE A 34 4.61 12.96 -6.65
CA PHE A 34 3.51 13.21 -7.60
C PHE A 34 2.49 14.23 -7.07
N LEU A 35 2.74 14.83 -5.90
CA LEU A 35 1.86 15.82 -5.25
C LEU A 35 0.41 15.35 -5.06
N VAL A 36 0.20 14.04 -4.95
CA VAL A 36 -1.10 13.44 -4.66
C VAL A 36 -1.31 13.27 -3.16
N SER A 37 -2.57 13.20 -2.72
CA SER A 37 -2.88 12.95 -1.31
C SER A 37 -2.34 11.59 -0.85
N SER A 38 -2.11 11.42 0.46
CA SER A 38 -1.66 10.14 1.01
C SER A 38 -2.65 9.00 0.74
N ASP A 39 -3.95 9.28 0.72
CA ASP A 39 -4.97 8.26 0.44
C ASP A 39 -5.05 7.92 -1.04
N SER A 40 -4.91 8.92 -1.92
CA SER A 40 -4.77 8.70 -3.37
C SER A 40 -3.53 7.85 -3.67
N ALA A 41 -2.39 8.13 -3.04
CA ALA A 41 -1.18 7.34 -3.19
C ALA A 41 -1.35 5.88 -2.75
N LYS A 42 -2.07 5.62 -1.65
CA LYS A 42 -2.39 4.24 -1.21
C LYS A 42 -3.26 3.53 -2.24
N ARG A 43 -4.30 4.20 -2.76
CA ARG A 43 -5.20 3.64 -3.78
C ARG A 43 -4.45 3.31 -5.07
N LEU A 44 -3.56 4.20 -5.53
CA LEU A 44 -2.72 3.98 -6.70
C LEU A 44 -1.81 2.76 -6.55
N LEU A 45 -1.15 2.62 -5.39
CA LEU A 45 -0.31 1.45 -5.11
C LEU A 45 -1.14 0.15 -5.05
N GLN A 46 -2.35 0.21 -4.51
CA GLN A 46 -3.26 -0.93 -4.52
C GLN A 46 -3.64 -1.32 -5.95
N GLU A 47 -4.07 -0.36 -6.77
CA GLU A 47 -4.43 -0.59 -8.16
C GLU A 47 -3.25 -1.16 -8.97
N PHE A 48 -2.04 -0.66 -8.74
CA PHE A 48 -0.83 -1.17 -9.36
C PHE A 48 -0.58 -2.65 -9.01
N VAL A 49 -0.70 -3.02 -7.73
CA VAL A 49 -0.54 -4.40 -7.27
C VAL A 49 -1.62 -5.32 -7.85
N GLU A 50 -2.86 -4.86 -7.96
CA GLU A 50 -3.96 -5.62 -8.57
C GLU A 50 -3.70 -5.90 -10.06
N LYS A 51 -3.06 -4.96 -10.78
CA LYS A 51 -2.74 -5.11 -12.21
C LYS A 51 -1.47 -5.92 -12.49
N HIS A 52 -0.46 -5.85 -11.62
CA HIS A 52 0.90 -6.36 -11.89
C HIS A 52 1.43 -7.33 -10.83
N GLY A 53 0.57 -7.88 -9.96
CA GLY A 53 0.96 -8.55 -8.72
C GLY A 53 1.92 -9.75 -8.83
N GLU A 54 2.17 -10.29 -10.02
CA GLU A 54 3.14 -11.37 -10.22
C GLU A 54 4.59 -10.83 -10.16
N GLY A 55 5.36 -11.27 -9.17
CA GLY A 55 6.78 -10.91 -9.01
C GLY A 55 7.05 -9.69 -8.14
N LEU A 56 6.01 -9.11 -7.52
CA LEU A 56 6.14 -7.98 -6.60
C LEU A 56 6.12 -8.43 -5.14
N GLU A 57 7.06 -7.91 -4.34
CA GLU A 57 6.95 -8.00 -2.87
C GLU A 57 6.17 -6.81 -2.34
N VAL A 58 5.00 -7.08 -1.75
CA VAL A 58 4.10 -6.06 -1.22
C VAL A 58 4.07 -6.14 0.30
N VAL A 59 4.28 -4.98 0.95
CA VAL A 59 4.27 -4.83 2.41
C VAL A 59 3.17 -3.85 2.81
N TYR A 60 2.25 -4.33 3.63
CA TYR A 60 1.12 -3.56 4.15
C TYR A 60 1.41 -3.05 5.56
N SER A 61 0.89 -1.88 5.90
CA SER A 61 0.88 -1.37 7.27
C SER A 61 -0.48 -1.68 7.90
N LEU A 62 -0.51 -2.61 8.84
CA LEU A 62 -1.69 -2.87 9.67
C LEU A 62 -1.60 -2.06 10.96
N ALA A 63 -2.69 -1.40 11.31
CA ALA A 63 -2.84 -0.72 12.58
C ALA A 63 -4.18 -1.10 13.21
N GLY A 64 -4.19 -1.36 14.51
CA GLY A 64 -5.41 -1.74 15.21
C GLY A 64 -5.18 -2.11 16.66
N TRP A 65 -6.28 -2.35 17.36
CA TRP A 65 -6.25 -2.81 18.75
C TRP A 65 -6.19 -4.33 18.79
N LEU A 66 -5.26 -4.88 19.57
CA LEU A 66 -5.24 -6.32 19.82
C LEU A 66 -6.49 -6.75 20.56
N LYS A 67 -7.03 -7.91 20.19
CA LYS A 67 -8.18 -8.56 20.84
C LYS A 67 -7.84 -9.19 22.21
N THR A 68 -6.63 -8.94 22.72
CA THR A 68 -6.15 -9.42 24.02
C THR A 68 -6.53 -8.46 25.15
N SER A 69 -6.54 -8.95 26.40
CA SER A 69 -6.66 -8.10 27.59
C SER A 69 -5.29 -8.03 28.30
N PRO A 70 -4.70 -6.83 28.49
CA PRO A 70 -5.21 -5.51 28.10
C PRO A 70 -5.13 -5.25 26.59
N SER A 71 -6.06 -4.46 26.07
CA SER A 71 -6.08 -4.07 24.65
C SER A 71 -4.94 -3.08 24.39
N THR A 72 -4.02 -3.46 23.50
CA THR A 72 -2.86 -2.65 23.13
C THR A 72 -2.98 -2.24 21.66
N TYR A 73 -2.74 -0.96 21.37
CA TYR A 73 -2.71 -0.46 20.00
C TYR A 73 -1.38 -0.86 19.35
N HIS A 74 -1.45 -1.55 18.22
CA HIS A 74 -0.27 -2.00 17.49
C HIS A 74 -0.29 -1.51 16.06
N ILE A 75 0.88 -1.10 15.59
CA ILE A 75 1.17 -0.82 14.18
C ILE A 75 2.27 -1.80 13.76
N ARG A 76 2.06 -2.51 12.63
CA ARG A 76 3.01 -3.49 12.11
C ARG A 76 3.02 -3.48 10.59
N LEU A 77 4.22 -3.61 10.03
CA LEU A 77 4.40 -3.93 8.61
C LEU A 77 4.32 -5.44 8.41
N VAL A 78 3.48 -5.88 7.48
CA VAL A 78 3.24 -7.30 7.19
C VAL A 78 3.31 -7.55 5.69
N SER A 79 3.92 -8.66 5.29
CA SER A 79 3.90 -9.12 3.91
C SER A 79 2.56 -9.75 3.54
N THR A 80 2.22 -9.79 2.25
CA THR A 80 0.97 -10.35 1.73
C THR A 80 0.60 -11.73 2.32
N PRO A 81 1.50 -12.72 2.43
CA PRO A 81 1.15 -14.05 2.96
C PRO A 81 0.69 -14.03 4.43
N ASN A 82 1.17 -13.04 5.20
CA ASN A 82 0.87 -12.93 6.63
C ASN A 82 -0.32 -12.00 6.91
N LEU A 83 -0.79 -11.24 5.92
CA LEU A 83 -1.81 -10.21 6.08
C LEU A 83 -3.10 -10.75 6.71
N ALA A 84 -3.67 -11.81 6.12
CA ALA A 84 -4.92 -12.41 6.60
C ALA A 84 -4.80 -12.95 8.03
N GLY A 85 -3.66 -13.55 8.36
CA GLY A 85 -3.36 -14.03 9.71
C GLY A 85 -3.37 -12.88 10.71
N TRP A 86 -2.64 -11.79 10.43
CA TRP A 86 -2.57 -10.63 11.32
C TRP A 86 -3.88 -9.87 11.46
N MET A 87 -4.69 -9.79 10.39
CA MET A 87 -6.02 -9.16 10.46
C MET A 87 -6.95 -9.89 11.44
N SER A 88 -6.80 -11.21 11.64
CA SER A 88 -7.62 -11.96 12.58
C SER A 88 -7.39 -11.56 14.05
N PHE A 89 -6.17 -11.10 14.38
CA PHE A 89 -5.76 -10.75 15.75
C PHE A 89 -6.10 -9.30 16.15
N LEU A 90 -6.48 -8.47 15.19
CA LEU A 90 -6.75 -7.04 15.39
C LEU A 90 -8.25 -6.73 15.25
N ASN A 91 -8.76 -5.82 16.06
CA ASN A 91 -9.95 -5.04 15.70
C ASN A 91 -9.49 -3.93 14.76
N VAL A 92 -9.51 -4.24 13.46
CA VAL A 92 -9.07 -3.31 12.40
C VAL A 92 -10.21 -2.35 12.08
N THR A 93 -9.93 -1.06 12.04
CA THR A 93 -10.78 -0.05 11.39
C THR A 93 -10.08 0.31 10.08
N LEU A 94 -10.72 0.02 8.94
CA LEU A 94 -10.22 0.34 7.59
C LEU A 94 -10.27 1.85 7.33
#